data_AF-A0A5N6KY47-F1
#
_entry.id   AF-A0A5N6KY47-F1
#
_cell.length_a   1.000
_cell.length_b   1.000
_cell.length_c   1.000
_cell.angle_alpha   90.00
_cell.angle_beta   90.00
_cell.angle_gamma   90.00
#
_symmetry.space_group_name_H-M   'P 1'
#
loop_
_entity.id
_entity.type
_entity.pdbx_description
1 polymer ?
#
loop_
_entity_poly.entity_id
_entity_poly.type
_entity_poly.pdbx_seq_one_letter_code
_entity_poly.pdbx_strand_id
1 'polypeptide(L)'
;MTPLYVFAFAAAAFAFGHTCINDWEAKEVGRNFGLLVSNYSNTLAESILAPGFTDQTDSVITLIDSAAEPQVPLALGSLTFPSKAAFMALSSQQPSVPFQVVNTWHTCTEVSVPLLTWNPLI
;
A
#
# COMPACT_ATOMS: atom_id res chain seq x y z
N MET A 1 -1.67 -17.87 15.67
CA MET A 1 -2.12 -16.71 14.86
C MET A 1 -1.30 -15.51 15.27
N THR A 2 -0.15 -15.29 14.64
CA THR A 2 0.69 -14.12 14.90
C THR A 2 0.26 -13.00 13.96
N PRO A 3 -0.16 -11.83 14.47
CA PRO A 3 -0.37 -10.67 13.61
C PRO A 3 0.95 -10.31 12.93
N LEU A 4 0.98 -10.30 11.60
CA LEU A 4 2.08 -9.70 10.86
C LEU A 4 1.81 -8.20 10.80
N TYR A 5 2.69 -7.41 11.40
CA TYR A 5 2.63 -5.95 11.29
C TYR A 5 3.32 -5.55 9.99
N VAL A 6 2.51 -5.10 9.04
CA VAL A 6 2.90 -4.79 7.66
C VAL A 6 2.92 -3.27 7.54
N PHE A 7 4.09 -2.64 7.36
CA PHE A 7 4.20 -1.19 7.19
C PHE A 7 4.14 -0.85 5.70
N ALA A 8 3.06 -0.16 5.30
CA ALA A 8 2.97 0.46 3.97
C ALA A 8 3.30 1.95 4.08
N PHE A 9 4.20 2.43 3.22
CA PHE A 9 4.42 3.86 3.02
C PHE A 9 3.69 4.30 1.76
N ALA A 10 2.65 5.13 1.95
CA ALA A 10 2.02 5.85 0.86
C ALA A 10 2.59 7.29 0.85
N ALA A 11 3.43 7.60 -0.14
CA ALA A 11 3.88 8.97 -0.37
C ALA A 11 2.71 9.78 -0.96
N ALA A 12 2.11 10.68 -0.18
CA ALA A 12 0.87 11.37 -0.50
C ALA A 12 1.04 12.88 -0.76
N ALA A 13 2.29 13.34 -0.92
CA ALA A 13 2.64 14.77 -0.93
C ALA A 13 1.92 15.66 -1.95
N PHE A 14 1.17 15.12 -2.93
CA PHE A 14 0.58 15.92 -4.01
C PHE A 14 -0.90 15.65 -4.31
N ALA A 15 -1.66 15.07 -3.38
CA ALA A 15 -3.10 14.86 -3.59
C ALA A 15 -4.00 16.00 -3.06
N PHE A 16 -3.52 16.80 -2.09
CA PHE A 16 -4.40 17.70 -1.30
C PHE A 16 -4.18 19.20 -1.51
N GLY A 17 -3.23 19.62 -2.36
CA GLY A 17 -3.04 21.05 -2.68
C GLY A 17 -2.44 21.91 -1.54
N HIS A 18 -1.94 21.26 -0.48
CA HIS A 18 -1.29 21.90 0.68
C HIS A 18 0.11 21.31 0.92
N THR A 19 0.96 22.03 1.66
CA THR A 19 2.36 21.66 1.92
C THR A 19 2.53 20.54 2.95
N CYS A 20 1.53 20.27 3.79
CA CYS A 20 1.60 19.24 4.82
C CYS A 20 0.28 18.48 4.93
N ILE A 21 0.38 17.15 4.98
CA ILE A 21 -0.72 16.24 5.30
C ILE A 21 -1.17 16.47 6.75
N ASN A 22 -2.48 16.40 7.00
CA ASN A 22 -3.07 16.41 8.34
C ASN A 22 -3.64 15.04 8.75
N ASP A 23 -4.04 14.91 10.02
CA ASP A 23 -4.56 13.65 10.58
C ASP A 23 -5.75 13.06 9.81
N TRP A 24 -6.63 13.92 9.29
CA TRP A 24 -7.80 13.47 8.53
C TRP A 24 -7.39 12.94 7.15
N GLU A 25 -6.51 13.65 6.45
CA GLU A 25 -5.96 13.23 5.15
C GLU A 25 -5.17 11.93 5.30
N ALA A 26 -4.38 11.78 6.36
CA ALA A 26 -3.65 10.56 6.66
C ALA A 26 -4.59 9.35 6.86
N LYS A 27 -5.72 9.56 7.55
CA LYS A 27 -6.76 8.53 7.72
C LYS A 27 -7.42 8.18 6.40
N GLU A 28 -7.70 9.15 5.55
CA GLU A 28 -8.26 8.93 4.21
C GLU A 28 -7.29 8.14 3.32
N VAL A 29 -6.00 8.47 3.35
CA VAL A 29 -4.95 7.70 2.65
C VAL A 29 -4.93 6.26 3.15
N GLY A 30 -4.92 6.04 4.46
CA GLY A 30 -4.97 4.70 5.05
C GLY A 30 -6.23 3.92 4.65
N ARG A 31 -7.40 4.56 4.67
CA ARG A 31 -8.67 3.96 4.24
C ARG A 31 -8.64 3.56 2.76
N ASN A 32 -8.18 4.46 1.89
CA ASN A 32 -8.07 4.21 0.46
C ASN A 32 -7.08 3.07 0.16
N PHE A 33 -5.95 3.04 0.85
CA PHE A 33 -5.01 1.93 0.75
C PHE A 33 -5.65 0.60 1.18
N GLY A 34 -6.36 0.58 2.31
CA GLY A 34 -7.11 -0.60 2.75
C GLY A 34 -8.11 -1.10 1.71
N LEU A 35 -8.80 -0.20 1.00
CA LEU A 35 -9.72 -0.55 -0.09
C LEU A 35 -8.97 -1.11 -1.32
N LEU A 36 -7.82 -0.55 -1.69
CA LEU A 36 -7.02 -1.06 -2.81
C LEU A 36 -6.58 -2.50 -2.60
N VAL A 37 -6.39 -2.93 -1.36
CA VAL A 37 -5.94 -4.29 -1.07
C VAL A 37 -7.11 -5.25 -0.80
N SER A 38 -8.18 -4.76 -0.16
CA SER A 38 -9.34 -5.61 0.21
C SER A 38 -10.45 -5.71 -0.82
N ASN A 39 -10.52 -4.79 -1.78
CA ASN A 39 -11.57 -4.77 -2.80
C ASN A 39 -11.07 -4.06 -4.07
N TYR A 40 -9.93 -4.53 -4.60
CA TYR A 40 -9.30 -3.92 -5.75
C TYR A 40 -10.22 -3.89 -6.98
N SER A 41 -10.26 -2.76 -7.67
CA SER A 41 -10.70 -2.66 -9.06
C SER A 41 -9.93 -1.56 -9.77
N ASN A 42 -9.81 -1.65 -11.10
CA ASN A 42 -9.16 -0.61 -11.89
C ASN A 42 -9.87 0.75 -11.72
N THR A 43 -11.21 0.76 -11.69
CA THR A 43 -12.00 1.98 -11.45
C THR A 43 -11.69 2.61 -10.09
N LEU A 44 -11.61 1.79 -9.02
CA LEU A 44 -11.22 2.27 -7.70
C LEU A 44 -9.82 2.89 -7.74
N ALA A 45 -8.83 2.14 -8.25
CA ALA A 45 -7.45 2.60 -8.33
C ALA A 45 -7.29 3.88 -9.16
N GLU A 46 -8.05 4.02 -10.24
CA GLU A 46 -8.07 5.24 -11.04
C GLU A 46 -8.55 6.45 -10.25
N SER A 47 -9.58 6.29 -9.42
CA SER A 47 -10.19 7.36 -8.63
C SER A 47 -9.37 7.82 -7.43
N ILE A 48 -8.52 6.96 -6.84
CA ILE A 48 -7.81 7.27 -5.59
C ILE A 48 -6.30 7.42 -5.75
N LEU A 49 -5.69 6.85 -6.81
CA LEU A 49 -4.26 6.98 -7.05
C LEU A 49 -3.96 8.21 -7.91
N ALA A 50 -3.10 9.10 -7.41
CA ALA A 50 -2.61 10.24 -8.18
C ALA A 50 -1.76 9.79 -9.39
N PRO A 51 -1.65 10.61 -10.46
CA PRO A 51 -0.81 10.28 -11.61
C PRO A 51 0.66 10.02 -11.27
N GLY A 52 1.21 10.73 -10.28
CA GLY A 52 2.57 10.57 -9.79
C GLY A 52 2.73 9.53 -8.66
N PHE A 53 1.76 8.64 -8.47
CA PHE A 53 1.81 7.63 -7.42
C PHE A 53 2.99 6.67 -7.58
N THR A 54 3.71 6.48 -6.48
CA THR A 54 4.72 5.44 -6.27
C THR A 54 4.42 4.71 -4.98
N ASP A 55 4.68 3.42 -4.92
CA ASP A 55 4.54 2.60 -3.72
C ASP A 55 5.90 2.17 -3.20
N GLN A 56 6.13 2.36 -1.91
CA GLN A 56 7.27 1.80 -1.17
C GLN A 56 6.71 1.05 0.04
N THR A 57 6.46 -0.23 -0.14
CA THR A 57 5.85 -1.07 0.88
C THR A 57 6.70 -2.31 1.08
N ASP A 58 7.60 -2.24 2.06
CA ASP A 58 8.55 -3.31 2.45
C ASP A 58 7.86 -4.62 2.81
N SER A 59 6.64 -4.54 3.31
CA SER A 59 5.83 -5.72 3.61
C SER A 59 5.24 -6.37 2.37
N VAL A 60 4.94 -5.59 1.33
CA VAL A 60 4.55 -6.14 0.02
C VAL A 60 5.78 -6.74 -0.65
N ILE A 61 6.95 -6.11 -0.52
CA ILE A 61 8.23 -6.72 -0.91
C ILE A 61 8.43 -8.06 -0.20
N THR A 62 8.23 -8.12 1.11
CA THR A 62 8.34 -9.36 1.89
C THR A 62 7.34 -10.42 1.41
N LEU A 63 6.10 -10.03 1.10
CA LEU A 63 5.08 -10.92 0.55
C LEU A 63 5.45 -11.44 -0.85
N ILE A 64 5.93 -10.55 -1.73
CA ILE A 64 6.41 -10.87 -3.07
C ILE A 64 7.57 -11.86 -2.99
N ASP A 65 8.58 -11.58 -2.15
CA ASP A 65 9.74 -12.44 -1.93
C ASP A 65 9.36 -13.80 -1.29
N SER A 66 8.26 -13.85 -0.53
CA SER A 66 7.74 -15.09 0.06
C SER A 66 6.91 -15.95 -0.90
N ALA A 67 6.46 -15.38 -2.03
CA ALA A 67 5.71 -16.11 -3.04
C ALA A 67 6.67 -16.99 -3.85
N ALA A 68 6.54 -18.31 -3.69
CA ALA A 68 7.44 -19.35 -4.18
C ALA A 68 7.58 -19.38 -5.73
N GLU A 69 8.40 -18.49 -6.28
CA GLU A 69 8.84 -18.45 -7.69
C GLU A 69 10.26 -17.84 -7.73
N PRO A 70 11.06 -17.97 -8.81
CA PRO A 70 12.45 -17.51 -8.83
C PRO A 70 12.51 -16.00 -9.00
N GLN A 71 12.16 -15.27 -7.94
CA GLN A 71 12.18 -13.82 -7.91
C GLN A 71 13.55 -13.37 -7.38
N VAL A 72 14.15 -12.38 -8.04
CA VAL A 72 15.28 -11.65 -7.44
C VAL A 72 14.70 -10.87 -6.27
N PRO A 73 15.18 -11.08 -5.03
CA PRO A 73 14.63 -10.41 -3.85
C PRO A 73 14.61 -8.89 -4.07
N LEU A 74 13.47 -8.24 -3.83
CA LEU A 74 13.44 -6.78 -3.85
C LEU A 74 14.13 -6.26 -2.58
N ALA A 75 14.97 -5.25 -2.74
CA ALA A 75 15.64 -4.64 -1.58
C ALA A 75 14.60 -3.90 -0.72
N LEU A 76 14.60 -4.14 0.59
CA LEU A 76 13.82 -3.32 1.52
C LEU A 76 14.24 -1.84 1.39
N GLY A 77 13.28 -0.94 1.53
CA GLY A 77 13.45 0.48 1.29
C GLY A 77 13.44 0.90 -0.18
N SER A 78 13.25 -0.04 -1.12
CA SER A 78 13.10 0.27 -2.54
C SER A 78 11.62 0.43 -2.94
N LEU A 79 11.39 1.11 -4.07
CA LEU A 79 10.04 1.22 -4.63
C LEU A 79 9.50 -0.18 -4.97
N THR A 80 8.42 -0.58 -4.31
CA THR A 80 7.66 -1.78 -4.62
C THR A 80 6.99 -1.66 -5.99
N PHE A 81 6.36 -0.51 -6.25
CA PHE A 81 5.81 -0.17 -7.56
C PHE A 81 6.25 1.23 -7.97
N PRO A 82 6.98 1.38 -9.10
CA PRO A 82 7.54 2.66 -9.53
C PRO A 82 6.51 3.58 -10.20
N SER A 83 5.26 3.13 -10.41
CA SER A 83 4.20 3.95 -11.01
C SER A 83 2.80 3.42 -10.68
N LYS A 84 1.79 4.29 -10.81
CA LYS A 84 0.36 3.93 -10.82
C LYS A 84 0.06 2.76 -11.77
N ALA A 85 0.60 2.79 -12.98
CA ALA A 85 0.36 1.74 -13.97
C ALA A 85 0.94 0.38 -13.53
N ALA A 86 2.15 0.38 -12.95
CA ALA A 86 2.78 -0.84 -12.44
C ALA A 86 1.99 -1.43 -11.26
N PHE A 87 1.55 -0.58 -10.33
CA PHE A 87 0.68 -0.99 -9.22
C PHE A 87 -0.61 -1.63 -9.76
N MET A 88 -1.34 -0.93 -10.64
CA MET A 88 -2.61 -1.42 -11.17
C MET A 88 -2.47 -2.74 -11.94
N ALA A 89 -1.43 -2.88 -12.75
CA ALA A 89 -1.19 -4.10 -13.53
C ALA A 89 -1.01 -5.33 -12.63
N LEU A 90 -0.25 -5.22 -11.54
CA LEU A 90 0.03 -6.33 -10.64
C LEU A 90 -1.09 -6.55 -9.63
N SER A 91 -1.66 -5.48 -9.05
CA SER A 91 -2.80 -5.59 -8.13
C SER A 91 -4.04 -6.21 -8.77
N SER A 92 -4.27 -5.99 -10.07
CA SER A 92 -5.39 -6.61 -10.80
C SER A 92 -5.33 -8.14 -10.91
N GLN A 93 -4.14 -8.72 -10.70
CA GLN A 93 -3.91 -10.17 -10.77
C GLN A 93 -3.98 -10.84 -9.39
N GLN A 94 -4.02 -10.06 -8.31
CA GLN A 94 -4.01 -10.57 -6.95
C GLN A 94 -5.46 -10.77 -6.45
N PRO A 95 -5.74 -11.88 -5.72
CA PRO A 95 -7.01 -12.01 -5.03
C PRO A 95 -7.15 -10.91 -3.97
N SER A 96 -8.38 -10.49 -3.72
CA SER A 96 -8.67 -9.61 -2.60
C SER A 96 -8.37 -10.31 -1.28
N VAL A 97 -7.70 -9.62 -0.37
CA VAL A 97 -7.29 -10.16 0.93
C VAL A 97 -7.92 -9.32 2.03
N PRO A 98 -8.45 -9.91 3.11
CA PRO A 98 -8.96 -9.16 4.24
C PRO A 98 -7.82 -8.44 4.97
N PHE A 99 -7.91 -7.10 5.00
CA PHE A 99 -6.94 -6.22 5.64
C PHE A 99 -7.65 -5.28 6.62
N GLN A 100 -6.96 -4.94 7.71
CA GLN A 100 -7.39 -3.91 8.64
C GLN A 100 -6.28 -2.90 8.88
N VAL A 101 -6.59 -1.62 8.70
CA VAL A 101 -5.71 -0.51 9.11
C VAL A 101 -5.73 -0.42 10.63
N VAL A 102 -4.57 -0.55 11.28
CA VAL A 102 -4.45 -0.50 12.75
C VAL A 102 -4.33 0.94 13.22
N ASN A 103 -3.55 1.72 12.50
CA ASN A 103 -3.28 3.11 12.79
C ASN A 103 -2.82 3.82 11.50
N THR A 104 -2.65 5.14 11.57
CA THR A 104 -2.05 5.94 10.52
C THR A 104 -1.15 6.99 11.16
N TRP A 105 0.09 7.08 10.71
CA TRP A 105 1.01 8.16 11.06
C TRP A 105 1.34 8.95 9.79
N HIS A 106 1.66 10.23 9.93
CA HIS A 106 2.06 11.02 8.78
C HIS A 106 3.14 12.05 9.12
N THR A 107 3.93 12.36 8.10
CA THR A 107 4.76 13.57 8.04
C THR A 107 4.01 14.60 7.19
N CYS A 108 4.69 15.65 6.71
CA CYS A 108 4.08 16.58 5.75
C CYS A 108 3.82 15.93 4.38
N THR A 109 4.57 14.89 4.01
CA THR A 109 4.60 14.38 2.63
C THR A 109 4.33 12.88 2.52
N GLU A 110 4.34 12.18 3.65
CA GLU A 110 4.26 10.72 3.71
C GLU A 110 3.24 10.27 4.74
N VAL A 111 2.55 9.17 4.45
CA VAL A 111 1.69 8.47 5.39
C VAL A 111 2.23 7.06 5.58
N SER A 112 2.45 6.68 6.84
CA SER A 112 2.82 5.32 7.23
C SER A 112 1.59 4.61 7.79
N VAL A 113 1.24 3.48 7.20
CA VAL A 113 0.04 2.71 7.53
C VAL A 113 0.45 1.30 7.96
N PRO A 114 0.37 0.97 9.26
CA PRO A 114 0.43 -0.40 9.72
C PRO A 114 -0.87 -1.12 9.34
N LEU A 115 -0.72 -2.21 8.60
CA LEU A 115 -1.77 -3.12 8.26
C LEU A 115 -1.65 -4.40 9.08
N LEU A 116 -2.80 -4.96 9.44
CA LEU A 116 -2.94 -6.35 9.85
C LEU A 116 -3.54 -7.15 8.70
N THR A 117 -2.91 -8.29 8.43
CA THR A 117 -3.45 -9.30 7.54
C THR A 117 -3.89 -10.48 8.40
N TRP A 118 -5.05 -11.06 8.09
CA TRP A 118 -5.45 -12.34 8.65
C TRP A 118 -5.00 -13.40 7.66
N ASN A 119 -3.84 -14.01 7.88
CA ASN A 119 -3.42 -15.15 7.06
C ASN A 119 -3.95 -16.47 7.65
N PRO A 120 -4.78 -17.24 6.92
CA PRO A 120 -5.02 -18.65 7.20
C PRO A 120 -4.07 -19.61 6.46
N LEU A 121 -3.10 -19.10 5.67
CA LEU A 121 -2.29 -19.91 4.73
C LEU A 121 -0.78 -19.96 5.05
N ILE A 122 -0.43 -20.08 6.33
CA ILE A 122 0.76 -20.87 6.75
C ILE A 122 0.28 -21.92 7.76
#